data_AF-A0A090WQN7-F1
#
_entry.id   AF-A0A090WQN7-F1
#
_cell.length_a   1.000
_cell.length_b   1.000
_cell.length_c   1.000
_cell.angle_alpha   90.00
_cell.angle_beta   90.00
_cell.angle_gamma   90.00
#
_symmetry.space_group_name_H-M   'P 1'
#
loop_
_entity.id
_entity.type
_entity.pdbx_description
1 polymer ?
#
loop_
_entity_poly.entity_id
_entity_poly.type
_entity_poly.pdbx_seq_one_letter_code
_entity_poly.pdbx_strand_id
1 'polypeptide(L)'
;MRYALDKENNKIEVSFSGELAKCGICDSNVKGRKGEQRIKHWYHHEKKTIDCDDWYEPISEWHLKWQNIFPKKNREVPITNNKVSHRADILLNNGLVIEIQNSPIKFSEIKKRELFYGKKNLIWILNGNNLAKNSILTKTYLHLSKS
;
A
#
# COMPACT_ATOMS: atom_id res chain seq x y z
N MET A 1 -3.90 -4.28 6.87
CA MET A 1 -4.40 -4.00 5.51
C MET A 1 -5.84 -3.48 5.53
N ARG A 2 -6.28 -2.70 4.53
CA ARG A 2 -7.64 -2.15 4.45
C ARG A 2 -8.65 -3.13 3.87
N TYR A 3 -8.23 -3.94 2.89
CA TYR A 3 -9.12 -4.89 2.21
C TYR A 3 -8.69 -6.35 2.40
N ALA A 4 -9.68 -7.24 2.34
CA ALA A 4 -9.53 -8.69 2.29
C ALA A 4 -10.49 -9.26 1.24
N LEU A 5 -10.45 -10.58 1.03
CA LEU A 5 -11.33 -11.31 0.13
C LEU A 5 -12.37 -12.10 0.92
N ASP A 6 -13.64 -11.96 0.56
CA ASP A 6 -14.71 -12.79 1.10
C ASP A 6 -14.73 -14.19 0.45
N LYS A 7 -15.77 -14.98 0.75
CA LYS A 7 -15.93 -16.35 0.21
C LYS A 7 -16.13 -16.40 -1.30
N GLU A 8 -16.58 -15.30 -1.90
CA GLU A 8 -16.84 -15.15 -3.34
C GLU A 8 -15.65 -14.47 -4.05
N ASN A 9 -14.54 -14.25 -3.34
CA ASN A 9 -13.39 -13.46 -3.79
C ASN A 9 -13.69 -11.99 -4.07
N ASN A 10 -14.77 -11.45 -3.51
CA ASN A 10 -15.01 -10.01 -3.58
C ASN A 10 -14.10 -9.28 -2.60
N LYS A 11 -13.60 -8.13 -3.04
CA LYS A 11 -12.79 -7.23 -2.22
C LYS A 11 -13.66 -6.51 -1.19
N ILE A 12 -13.43 -6.72 0.11
CA ILE A 12 -14.24 -6.17 1.20
C ILE A 12 -13.41 -5.40 2.24
N GLU A 13 -14.01 -4.37 2.84
CA GLU A 13 -13.49 -3.74 4.06
C GLU A 13 -14.15 -4.40 5.28
N VAL A 14 -13.55 -4.22 6.46
CA VAL A 14 -14.15 -4.71 7.70
C VAL A 14 -15.52 -4.05 7.94
N SER A 15 -16.53 -4.88 8.13
CA SER A 15 -17.90 -4.52 8.49
C SER A 15 -18.09 -4.52 10.01
N PHE A 16 -17.54 -5.52 10.71
CA PHE A 16 -17.62 -5.66 12.16
C PHE A 16 -16.35 -6.27 12.78
N SER A 17 -16.12 -6.02 14.08
CA SER A 17 -14.98 -6.62 14.80
C SER A 17 -15.16 -8.13 14.93
N GLY A 18 -14.12 -8.88 14.57
CA GLY A 18 -14.11 -10.33 14.60
C GLY A 18 -14.53 -11.02 13.30
N GLU A 19 -14.94 -10.26 12.29
CA GLU A 19 -15.21 -10.75 10.94
C GLU A 19 -14.00 -11.51 10.38
N LEU A 20 -14.23 -12.56 9.59
CA LEU A 20 -13.19 -13.39 9.01
C LEU A 20 -13.21 -13.29 7.47
N ALA A 21 -12.03 -13.23 6.88
CA ALA A 21 -11.82 -13.16 5.44
C ALA A 21 -10.45 -13.76 5.08
N LYS A 22 -10.10 -13.77 3.79
CA LYS A 22 -8.78 -14.21 3.30
C LYS A 22 -7.90 -13.04 2.88
N CYS A 23 -6.60 -13.14 3.16
CA CYS A 23 -5.61 -12.19 2.64
C CYS A 23 -5.46 -12.35 1.12
N GLY A 24 -5.57 -11.26 0.37
CA GLY A 24 -5.41 -11.29 -1.09
C GLY A 24 -3.96 -11.46 -1.60
N ILE A 25 -2.97 -11.61 -0.71
CA ILE A 25 -1.58 -11.95 -1.07
C ILE A 25 -1.29 -13.42 -0.79
N CYS A 26 -1.54 -13.87 0.44
CA CYS A 26 -1.05 -15.16 0.95
C CYS A 26 -2.16 -16.17 1.25
N ASP A 27 -3.41 -15.84 0.94
CA ASP A 27 -4.63 -16.64 1.17
C ASP A 27 -4.91 -17.06 2.62
N SER A 28 -4.07 -16.62 3.56
CA SER A 28 -4.22 -16.92 4.99
C SER A 28 -5.40 -16.18 5.61
N ASN A 29 -5.96 -16.74 6.68
CA ASN A 29 -7.08 -16.16 7.41
C ASN A 29 -6.70 -14.81 8.03
N VAL A 30 -7.52 -13.80 7.78
CA VAL A 30 -7.45 -12.49 8.42
C VAL A 30 -8.70 -12.23 9.24
N LYS A 31 -8.54 -11.46 10.32
CA LYS A 31 -9.63 -11.06 11.21
C LYS A 31 -9.80 -9.55 11.17
N GLY A 32 -11.03 -9.10 11.10
CA GLY A 32 -11.40 -7.70 11.06
C GLY A 32 -11.36 -7.08 12.45
N ARG A 33 -10.82 -5.88 12.56
CA ARG A 33 -10.93 -5.04 13.76
C ARG A 33 -11.58 -3.72 13.38
N LYS A 34 -12.66 -3.37 14.07
CA LYS A 34 -13.41 -2.12 13.92
C LYS A 34 -13.71 -1.57 15.31
N GLY A 35 -13.04 -0.49 15.68
CA GLY A 35 -13.27 0.22 16.95
C GLY A 35 -13.57 1.68 16.68
N GLU A 36 -13.99 2.41 17.71
CA GLU A 36 -14.35 3.83 17.60
C GLU A 36 -13.13 4.72 17.37
N GLN A 37 -11.99 4.39 17.96
CA GLN A 37 -10.78 5.22 17.92
C GLN A 37 -9.76 4.80 16.86
N ARG A 38 -9.79 3.55 16.40
CA ARG A 38 -8.81 3.01 15.45
C ARG A 38 -9.45 2.75 14.10
N ILE A 39 -8.75 3.15 13.04
CA ILE A 39 -9.12 2.85 11.67
C ILE A 39 -9.37 1.35 11.53
N LYS A 40 -10.52 1.01 10.95
CA LYS A 40 -10.89 -0.37 10.69
C LYS A 40 -9.86 -1.03 9.74
N HIS A 41 -9.40 -2.22 10.09
CA HIS A 41 -8.39 -2.92 9.32
C HIS A 41 -8.48 -4.42 9.52
N TRP A 42 -8.02 -5.16 8.51
CA TRP A 42 -7.76 -6.59 8.60
C TRP A 42 -6.34 -6.83 9.09
N TYR A 43 -6.18 -7.86 9.92
CA TYR A 43 -4.88 -8.34 10.40
C TYR A 43 -4.81 -9.87 10.34
N HIS A 44 -3.62 -10.43 10.14
CA HIS A 44 -3.41 -11.87 10.12
C HIS A 44 -3.63 -12.46 11.52
N HIS A 45 -4.66 -13.30 11.65
CA HIS A 45 -5.13 -13.79 12.94
C HIS A 45 -4.16 -14.81 13.56
N GLU A 46 -3.67 -15.75 12.76
CA GLU A 46 -2.87 -16.90 13.21
C GLU A 46 -1.40 -16.54 13.47
N LYS A 47 -0.88 -15.50 12.80
CA LYS A 47 0.50 -15.01 12.96
C LYS A 47 0.61 -13.77 13.87
N LYS A 48 -0.49 -13.41 14.55
CA LYS A 48 -0.77 -12.35 15.56
C LYS A 48 -0.17 -10.94 15.38
N THR A 49 0.92 -10.71 14.66
CA THR A 49 1.60 -9.41 14.59
C THR A 49 2.27 -9.10 13.25
N ILE A 50 2.56 -10.07 12.40
CA ILE A 50 3.31 -9.86 11.15
C ILE A 50 2.36 -9.88 9.96
N ASP A 51 2.34 -8.78 9.21
CA ASP A 51 1.72 -8.75 7.89
C ASP A 51 2.55 -9.61 6.91
N CYS A 52 1.91 -10.19 5.89
CA CYS A 52 2.61 -11.01 4.90
C CYS A 52 3.30 -10.19 3.80
N ASP A 53 3.17 -8.87 3.87
CA ASP A 53 3.80 -7.88 3.00
C ASP A 53 4.85 -7.15 3.83
N ASP A 54 6.12 -7.35 3.45
CA ASP A 54 7.26 -6.80 4.18
C ASP A 54 7.31 -5.26 4.13
N TRP A 55 6.56 -4.64 3.22
CA TRP A 55 6.45 -3.18 3.09
C TRP A 55 5.20 -2.61 3.73
N TYR A 56 4.45 -3.42 4.50
CA TYR A 56 3.28 -2.97 5.21
C TYR A 56 3.60 -1.85 6.20
N GLU A 57 2.78 -0.80 6.14
CA GLU A 57 2.72 0.25 7.17
C GLU A 57 1.29 0.35 7.73
N PRO A 58 1.14 0.69 9.03
CA PRO A 58 -0.17 0.98 9.59
C PRO A 58 -0.87 2.11 8.83
N ILE A 59 -2.09 1.84 8.38
CA ILE A 59 -2.87 2.81 7.62
C ILE A 59 -3.25 4.01 8.51
N SER A 60 -3.10 5.22 7.99
CA SER A 60 -3.49 6.47 8.66
C SER A 60 -4.68 7.12 7.95
N GLU A 61 -5.34 8.09 8.60
CA GLU A 61 -6.42 8.84 7.94
C GLU A 61 -5.92 9.62 6.73
N TRP A 62 -4.70 10.15 6.81
CA TRP A 62 -4.08 10.85 5.70
C TRP A 62 -3.88 9.91 4.50
N HIS A 63 -3.42 8.69 4.76
CA HIS A 63 -3.29 7.63 3.76
C HIS A 63 -4.63 7.26 3.12
N LEU A 64 -5.67 7.09 3.94
CA LEU A 64 -7.02 6.78 3.48
C LEU A 64 -7.59 7.88 2.60
N LYS A 65 -7.38 9.16 2.94
CA LYS A 65 -7.86 10.30 2.16
C LYS A 65 -7.32 10.26 0.74
N TRP A 66 -6.02 10.00 0.57
CA TRP A 66 -5.41 9.84 -0.76
C TRP A 66 -5.95 8.63 -1.51
N GLN A 67 -6.01 7.45 -0.88
CA GLN A 67 -6.56 6.27 -1.54
C GLN A 67 -8.03 6.46 -1.96
N ASN A 68 -8.83 7.17 -1.16
CA ASN A 68 -10.26 7.37 -1.40
C ASN A 68 -10.60 8.21 -2.64
N ILE A 69 -9.63 8.94 -3.19
CA ILE A 69 -9.80 9.71 -4.43
C ILE A 69 -9.97 8.78 -5.65
N PHE A 70 -9.38 7.58 -5.61
CA PHE A 70 -9.40 6.63 -6.72
C PHE A 70 -10.53 5.62 -6.59
N PRO A 71 -10.99 4.95 -7.67
CA PRO A 71 -12.02 3.90 -7.55
C PRO A 71 -11.57 2.71 -6.69
N LYS A 72 -12.51 2.02 -6.02
CA LYS A 72 -12.22 0.89 -5.11
C LYS A 72 -11.33 -0.20 -5.74
N LYS A 73 -11.54 -0.52 -7.02
CA LYS A 73 -10.75 -1.52 -7.76
C LYS A 73 -9.26 -1.17 -7.86
N ASN A 74 -8.92 0.11 -7.76
CA ASN A 74 -7.56 0.61 -7.93
C ASN A 74 -6.80 0.70 -6.61
N ARG A 75 -7.45 0.60 -5.44
CA ARG A 75 -6.82 0.83 -4.11
C ARG A 75 -6.27 -0.45 -3.52
N GLU A 76 -5.12 -0.46 -2.85
CA GLU A 76 -4.48 -1.64 -2.23
C GLU A 76 -4.56 -2.90 -3.11
N VAL A 77 -3.92 -2.85 -4.28
CA VAL A 77 -3.96 -3.97 -5.25
C VAL A 77 -2.76 -4.88 -5.01
N PRO A 78 -2.96 -6.17 -4.71
CA PRO A 78 -1.88 -7.14 -4.60
C PRO A 78 -1.16 -7.29 -5.95
N ILE A 79 0.17 -7.21 -5.91
CA ILE A 79 1.06 -7.45 -7.06
C ILE A 79 2.15 -8.41 -6.58
N THR A 80 2.43 -9.43 -7.38
CA THR A 80 3.48 -10.42 -7.12
C THR A 80 4.48 -10.43 -8.27
N ASN A 81 5.76 -10.28 -7.96
CA ASN A 81 6.86 -10.33 -8.92
C ASN A 81 8.04 -11.11 -8.31
N ASN A 82 8.52 -12.14 -9.01
CA ASN A 82 9.70 -12.93 -8.63
C ASN A 82 9.76 -13.32 -7.13
N LYS A 83 8.63 -13.79 -6.60
CA LYS A 83 8.39 -14.22 -5.20
C LYS A 83 8.24 -13.09 -4.17
N VAL A 84 8.39 -11.84 -4.55
CA VAL A 84 8.04 -10.68 -3.71
C VAL A 84 6.58 -10.32 -3.98
N SER A 85 5.80 -10.13 -2.94
CA SER A 85 4.42 -9.66 -3.06
C SER A 85 4.22 -8.39 -2.25
N HIS A 86 3.46 -7.46 -2.80
CA HIS A 86 3.15 -6.19 -2.15
C HIS A 86 1.77 -5.69 -2.56
N ARG A 87 1.10 -4.92 -1.69
CA ARG A 87 -0.13 -4.19 -2.04
C ARG A 87 0.23 -2.79 -2.49
N ALA A 88 0.13 -2.54 -3.80
CA ALA A 88 0.20 -1.19 -4.33
C ALA A 88 -0.92 -0.34 -3.75
N ASP A 89 -0.57 0.81 -3.18
CA ASP A 89 -1.56 1.74 -2.63
C ASP A 89 -2.63 2.12 -3.63
N ILE A 90 -2.19 2.47 -4.85
CA ILE A 90 -3.04 2.66 -6.01
C ILE A 90 -2.39 2.04 -7.24
N LEU A 91 -3.14 1.21 -7.97
CA LEU A 91 -2.80 0.72 -9.32
C LEU A 91 -3.81 1.26 -10.31
N LEU A 92 -3.38 2.10 -11.25
CA LEU A 92 -4.23 2.66 -12.30
C LEU A 92 -4.46 1.65 -13.44
N ASN A 93 -5.51 1.87 -14.24
CA ASN A 93 -5.88 0.96 -15.33
C ASN A 93 -4.79 0.86 -16.42
N ASN A 94 -3.89 1.84 -16.53
CA ASN A 94 -2.76 1.85 -17.45
C ASN A 94 -1.49 1.18 -16.86
N GLY A 95 -1.59 0.54 -15.69
CA GLY A 95 -0.47 -0.13 -15.03
C GLY A 95 0.43 0.77 -14.18
N LEU A 96 0.16 2.09 -14.13
CA LEU A 96 0.93 3.02 -13.30
C LEU A 96 0.57 2.84 -11.82
N VAL A 97 1.59 2.72 -10.98
CA VAL A 97 1.44 2.60 -9.52
C VAL A 97 1.64 3.96 -8.86
N ILE A 98 0.84 4.25 -7.84
CA ILE A 98 1.05 5.38 -6.93
C ILE A 98 1.23 4.82 -5.53
N GLU A 99 2.39 5.09 -4.92
CA GLU A 99 2.70 4.78 -3.52
C GLU A 99 2.57 6.04 -2.67
N ILE A 100 1.88 5.91 -1.53
CA ILE A 100 1.58 7.02 -0.64
C ILE A 100 2.42 6.85 0.62
N GLN A 101 3.37 7.76 0.86
CA GLN A 101 4.30 7.63 1.99
C GLN A 101 4.05 8.71 3.04
N ASN A 102 3.57 8.30 4.21
CA ASN A 102 3.32 9.19 5.34
C ASN A 102 4.53 9.35 6.26
N SER A 103 5.24 8.25 6.54
CA SER A 103 6.33 8.18 7.52
C SER A 103 7.70 8.16 6.84
N PRO A 104 8.80 8.58 7.49
CA PRO A 104 10.14 8.48 6.93
C PRO A 104 10.45 7.06 6.43
N ILE A 105 10.93 6.96 5.19
CA ILE A 105 11.30 5.71 4.54
C ILE A 105 12.80 5.71 4.22
N LYS A 106 13.46 4.56 4.38
CA LYS A 106 14.87 4.41 4.04
C LYS A 106 15.07 4.44 2.53
N PHE A 107 16.16 5.05 2.08
CA PHE A 107 16.51 5.08 0.65
C PHE A 107 16.64 3.69 0.02
N SER A 108 17.10 2.69 0.80
CA SER A 108 17.14 1.30 0.35
C SER A 108 15.76 0.74 0.01
N GLU A 109 14.73 1.09 0.78
CA GLU A 109 13.35 0.65 0.53
C GLU A 109 12.75 1.36 -0.68
N ILE A 110 13.02 2.67 -0.86
CA ILE A 110 12.64 3.41 -2.08
C ILE A 110 13.21 2.69 -3.31
N LYS A 111 14.51 2.38 -3.32
CA LYS A 111 15.18 1.67 -4.42
C LYS A 111 14.55 0.30 -4.70
N LYS A 112 14.21 -0.46 -3.66
CA LYS A 112 13.54 -1.77 -3.80
C LYS A 112 12.17 -1.62 -4.45
N ARG A 113 11.34 -0.66 -4.02
CA ARG A 113 10.01 -0.43 -4.61
C ARG A 113 10.11 0.08 -6.05
N GLU A 114 11.03 1.01 -6.33
CA GLU A 114 11.29 1.47 -7.70
C GLU A 114 11.74 0.34 -8.64
N LEU A 115 12.56 -0.59 -8.14
CA LEU A 115 12.97 -1.77 -8.92
C LEU A 115 11.81 -2.75 -9.11
N PHE A 116 11.01 -2.99 -8.06
CA PHE A 116 9.88 -3.91 -8.08
C PHE A 116 8.79 -3.51 -9.09
N TYR A 117 8.42 -2.23 -9.10
CA TYR A 117 7.42 -1.69 -10.03
C TYR A 117 8.00 -1.30 -11.40
N GLY A 118 9.30 -1.01 -11.44
CA GLY A 118 9.95 -0.34 -12.55
C GLY A 118 9.85 1.18 -12.41
N LYS A 119 11.00 1.85 -12.46
CA LYS A 119 11.14 3.28 -12.15
C LYS A 119 10.20 4.22 -12.94
N LYS A 120 9.81 3.84 -14.16
CA LYS A 120 8.88 4.62 -15.01
C LYS A 120 7.40 4.37 -14.71
N ASN A 121 7.10 3.37 -13.89
CA ASN A 121 5.75 2.92 -13.57
C ASN A 121 5.36 3.22 -12.10
N LEU A 122 6.07 4.13 -11.44
CA LEU A 122 5.82 4.49 -10.05
C LEU A 122 5.78 6.01 -9.87
N ILE A 123 4.72 6.49 -9.23
CA ILE A 123 4.59 7.86 -8.69
C ILE A 123 4.60 7.77 -7.16
N TRP A 124 5.33 8.69 -6.53
CA TRP A 124 5.31 8.85 -5.08
C TRP A 124 4.46 10.06 -4.68
N ILE A 125 3.59 9.86 -3.68
CA ILE A 125 2.94 10.95 -2.94
C ILE A 125 3.54 10.96 -1.54
N LEU A 126 4.33 12.00 -1.24
CA LEU A 126 5.06 12.11 0.02
C LEU A 126 4.36 13.10 0.96
N ASN A 127 4.15 12.74 2.22
CA ASN A 127 3.60 13.67 3.20
C ASN A 127 4.63 14.77 3.55
N GLY A 128 4.34 16.00 3.12
CA GLY A 128 5.21 17.15 3.36
C GLY A 128 5.44 17.48 4.84
N ASN A 129 4.44 17.22 5.69
CA ASN A 129 4.52 17.57 7.11
C ASN A 129 5.41 16.63 7.92
N ASN A 130 5.47 15.36 7.53
CA ASN A 130 6.20 14.31 8.25
C ASN A 130 7.52 13.92 7.58
N LEU A 131 7.54 13.91 6.24
CA LEU A 131 8.68 13.41 5.46
C LEU A 131 9.49 14.54 4.83
N ALA A 132 8.83 15.52 4.20
CA ALA A 132 9.56 16.57 3.49
C ALA A 132 10.37 17.48 4.43
N LYS A 133 9.92 17.69 5.67
CA LYS A 133 10.68 18.49 6.66
C LYS A 133 12.11 17.99 6.89
N ASN A 134 12.34 16.69 6.73
CA ASN A 134 13.64 16.05 6.92
C ASN A 134 14.25 15.56 5.59
N SER A 135 13.72 16.01 4.46
CA SER A 135 14.18 15.58 3.13
C SER A 135 14.91 16.71 2.41
N ILE A 136 15.99 16.37 1.71
CA ILE A 136 16.67 17.29 0.82
C ILE A 136 16.16 17.03 -0.60
N LEU A 137 15.51 18.02 -1.20
CA LEU A 137 15.11 17.95 -2.60
C LEU A 137 16.29 18.33 -3.49
N THR A 138 16.95 17.33 -4.06
CA THR A 138 17.98 17.56 -5.08
C THR A 138 17.34 17.54 -6.46
N LYS A 139 17.29 18.70 -7.14
CA LYS A 139 16.84 18.77 -8.54
C LYS A 139 18.01 18.43 -9.45
N THR A 140 17.90 17.34 -10.21
CA THR A 140 18.86 17.02 -11.28
C THR A 140 18.12 17.11 -12.60
N TYR A 141 18.51 18.07 -13.44
CA TYR A 141 18.00 18.18 -14.80
C TYR A 141 18.69 17.13 -15.66
N LEU A 142 17.95 16.10 -16.07
CA LEU A 142 18.42 15.17 -17.08
C LEU A 142 18.20 15.84 -18.44
N HIS A 143 19.30 16.27 -19.08
CA HIS A 143 19.25 16.73 -20.45
C HIS A 143 18.91 15.54 -21.34
N LEU A 144 17.66 15.48 -21.82
CA LEU A 144 17.28 14.51 -22.84
C LEU A 144 17.83 15.02 -24.19
N SER A 145 19.02 14.57 -24.57
CA SER A 145 19.52 14.76 -25.93
C SER A 145 18.64 13.94 -26.87
N LYS A 146 17.97 14.62 -27.82
CA LYS A 146 17.26 13.96 -28.92
C LYS A 146 18.30 13.25 -29.80
N SER A 147 18.19 11.93 -29.94
CA SER A 147 18.81 11.15 -31.01
C SER A 147 18.05 11.35 -32.31
#